data_AF-A0A4S4BZ87-F1
#
_entry.id   AF-A0A4S4BZ87-F1
#
_cell.length_a   1.000
_cell.length_b   1.000
_cell.length_c   1.000
_cell.angle_alpha   90.00
_cell.angle_beta   90.00
_cell.angle_gamma   90.00
#
_symmetry.space_group_name_H-M   'P 1'
#
loop_
_entity.id
_entity.type
_entity.pdbx_description
1 polymer ?
#
loop_
_entity_poly.entity_id
_entity_poly.type
_entity_poly.pdbx_seq_one_letter_code
_entity_poly.pdbx_strand_id
1 'polypeptide(L)'
;MRNCKGFSFAETIAAFSMWSIIATMLIPQVVLLTQEKINTQQSIKAYKILYEKTQQVVYNEMPMADEEFVVDNEHYSLTWEEDNEYSKACLHWTNEFQKSKSVCFLLP
;
A
#
# COMPACT_ATOMS: atom_id res chain seq x y z
N MET A 1 -6.82 7.25 -64.30
CA MET A 1 -7.21 8.19 -63.23
C MET A 1 -7.14 7.46 -61.90
N ARG A 2 -6.21 7.79 -60.99
CA ARG A 2 -6.16 7.18 -59.66
C ARG A 2 -6.46 8.25 -58.61
N ASN A 3 -7.71 8.29 -58.17
CA ASN A 3 -8.22 9.22 -57.18
C ASN A 3 -7.74 8.76 -55.80
N CYS A 4 -6.55 9.19 -55.40
CA CYS A 4 -6.00 8.90 -54.07
C CYS A 4 -6.73 9.76 -53.03
N LYS A 5 -7.66 9.11 -52.33
CA LYS A 5 -8.50 9.67 -51.26
C LYS A 5 -7.63 10.24 -50.13
N GLY A 6 -7.57 11.57 -50.02
CA GLY A 6 -7.06 12.28 -48.83
C GLY A 6 -7.84 12.00 -47.53
N PHE A 7 -8.87 11.16 -47.61
CA PHE A 7 -9.75 10.76 -46.50
C PHE A 7 -9.06 9.81 -45.50
N SER A 8 -8.13 8.95 -45.94
CA SER A 8 -7.54 7.90 -45.08
C SER A 8 -6.57 8.45 -44.02
N PHE A 9 -5.85 9.53 -44.32
CA PHE A 9 -4.89 10.11 -43.36
C PHE A 9 -5.61 10.85 -42.22
N ALA A 10 -6.63 11.65 -42.56
CA ALA A 10 -7.45 12.35 -41.57
C ALA A 10 -8.20 11.37 -40.64
N GLU A 11 -8.73 10.27 -41.21
CA GLU A 11 -9.38 9.21 -40.45
C GLU A 11 -8.41 8.51 -39.47
N THR A 12 -7.17 8.27 -39.90
CA THR A 12 -6.12 7.68 -39.05
C THR A 12 -5.72 8.62 -37.91
N ILE A 13 -5.60 9.92 -38.18
CA ILE A 13 -5.31 10.94 -37.14
C ILE A 13 -6.44 10.99 -36.12
N ALA A 14 -7.70 10.98 -36.57
CA ALA A 14 -8.85 10.97 -35.67
C ALA A 14 -8.86 9.73 -34.78
N ALA A 15 -8.66 8.54 -35.34
CA ALA A 15 -8.57 7.30 -34.58
C ALA A 15 -7.42 7.31 -33.57
N PHE A 16 -6.23 7.75 -33.97
CA PHE A 16 -5.07 7.88 -33.08
C PHE A 16 -5.31 8.86 -31.94
N SER A 17 -6.00 9.97 -32.23
CA SER A 17 -6.33 10.99 -31.23
C SER A 17 -7.30 10.44 -30.18
N MET A 18 -8.31 9.68 -30.60
CA MET A 18 -9.22 8.99 -29.68
C MET A 18 -8.47 7.99 -28.79
N TRP A 19 -7.61 7.16 -29.38
CA TRP A 19 -6.79 6.21 -28.62
C TRP A 19 -5.84 6.90 -27.65
N SER A 20 -5.27 8.04 -28.04
CA SER A 20 -4.38 8.83 -27.19
C SER A 20 -5.13 9.37 -25.97
N ILE A 21 -6.36 9.88 -26.14
CA ILE A 21 -7.19 10.36 -25.02
C ILE A 21 -7.54 9.20 -24.08
N ILE A 22 -7.92 8.05 -24.63
CA ILE A 22 -8.24 6.87 -23.81
C ILE A 22 -7.01 6.41 -23.03
N ALA A 23 -5.85 6.33 -23.68
CA ALA A 23 -4.60 5.93 -23.03
C ALA A 23 -4.19 6.90 -21.91
N THR A 24 -4.27 8.22 -22.15
CA THR A 24 -3.92 9.22 -21.13
C THR A 24 -4.88 9.21 -19.94
N MET A 25 -6.12 8.78 -20.12
CA MET A 25 -7.07 8.58 -19.01
C MET A 25 -6.82 7.28 -18.25
N LEU A 26 -6.50 6.18 -18.94
CA LEU A 26 -6.36 4.86 -18.31
C LEU A 26 -5.03 4.68 -17.57
N ILE A 27 -3.91 5.18 -18.12
CA ILE A 27 -2.59 5.05 -17.52
C ILE A 27 -2.55 5.54 -16.05
N PRO A 28 -3.01 6.77 -15.71
CA PRO A 28 -2.96 7.22 -14.32
C PRO A 28 -3.83 6.38 -13.39
N GLN A 29 -4.96 5.85 -13.87
CA GLN A 29 -5.82 4.98 -13.06
C GLN A 29 -5.12 3.65 -12.73
N VAL A 30 -4.47 3.03 -13.70
CA VAL A 30 -3.71 1.78 -13.49
C VAL A 30 -2.56 2.01 -12.51
N VAL A 31 -1.87 3.15 -12.62
CA VAL A 31 -0.80 3.52 -11.69
C VAL A 31 -1.36 3.66 -10.27
N LEU A 32 -2.46 4.38 -10.08
CA LEU A 32 -3.09 4.54 -8.75
C LEU A 32 -3.53 3.20 -8.16
N LEU A 33 -4.18 2.34 -8.95
CA LEU A 33 -4.61 1.01 -8.49
C LEU A 33 -3.42 0.14 -8.09
N THR A 34 -2.31 0.23 -8.81
CA THR A 34 -1.09 -0.51 -8.49
C THR A 34 -0.50 -0.02 -7.18
N GLN A 35 -0.44 1.28 -6.95
CA GLN A 35 0.03 1.86 -5.68
C GLN A 35 -0.87 1.44 -4.51
N GLU A 36 -2.19 1.50 -4.67
CA GLU A 36 -3.15 1.06 -3.64
C GLU A 36 -3.02 -0.43 -3.33
N LYS A 37 -2.78 -1.26 -4.34
CA LYS A 37 -2.54 -2.70 -4.16
C LYS A 37 -1.28 -2.93 -3.31
N ILE A 38 -0.17 -2.27 -3.63
CA ILE A 38 1.09 -2.38 -2.87
C ILE A 38 0.88 -1.95 -1.42
N ASN A 39 0.26 -0.79 -1.21
CA ASN A 39 -0.03 -0.26 0.13
C ASN A 39 -0.95 -1.19 0.95
N THR A 40 -1.93 -1.81 0.30
CA THR A 40 -2.82 -2.80 0.92
C THR A 40 -2.04 -4.06 1.32
N GLN A 41 -1.16 -4.57 0.45
CA GLN A 41 -0.33 -5.73 0.77
C GLN A 41 0.61 -5.45 1.96
N GLN A 42 1.24 -4.27 1.99
CA GLN A 42 2.07 -3.85 3.13
C GLN A 42 1.27 -3.73 4.42
N SER A 43 0.05 -3.18 4.35
CA SER A 43 -0.83 -3.08 5.51
C SER A 43 -1.23 -4.45 6.05
N ILE A 44 -1.63 -5.39 5.18
CA ILE A 44 -1.97 -6.77 5.58
C ILE A 44 -0.77 -7.46 6.25
N LYS A 45 0.44 -7.26 5.71
CA LYS A 45 1.67 -7.79 6.30
C LYS A 45 1.93 -7.19 7.69
N ALA A 46 1.80 -5.87 7.83
CA ALA A 46 1.91 -5.18 9.12
C ALA A 46 0.90 -5.70 10.15
N TYR A 47 -0.36 -5.91 9.74
CA TYR A 47 -1.39 -6.52 10.58
C TYR A 47 -1.02 -7.94 11.04
N LYS A 48 -0.47 -8.76 10.15
CA LYS A 48 -0.03 -10.12 10.48
C LYS A 48 1.12 -10.10 11.49
N ILE A 49 2.11 -9.23 11.28
CA ILE A 49 3.25 -9.06 12.19
C ILE A 49 2.77 -8.60 13.57
N LEU A 50 1.92 -7.57 13.61
CA LEU A 50 1.38 -7.05 14.85
C LEU A 50 0.58 -8.14 15.59
N TYR A 51 -0.26 -8.89 14.87
CA TYR A 51 -0.99 -10.03 15.45
C TYR A 51 -0.05 -11.10 16.03
N GLU A 52 1.00 -11.48 15.32
CA GLU A 52 1.96 -12.48 15.80
C GLU A 52 2.69 -12.00 17.07
N LYS A 53 3.15 -10.74 17.08
CA LYS A 53 3.82 -10.13 18.23
C LYS A 53 2.90 -10.02 19.45
N THR A 54 1.65 -9.59 19.26
CA THR A 54 0.69 -9.50 20.36
C THR A 54 0.29 -10.88 20.90
N GLN A 55 0.16 -11.88 20.03
CA GLN A 55 -0.06 -13.27 20.47
C GLN A 55 1.10 -13.80 21.30
N GLN A 56 2.35 -13.48 20.94
CA GLN A 56 3.51 -13.88 21.75
C GLN A 56 3.48 -13.27 23.16
N VAL A 57 3.05 -12.02 23.29
CA VAL A 57 2.88 -11.38 24.60
C VAL A 57 1.76 -12.05 25.40
N VAL A 58 0.58 -12.26 24.80
CA VAL A 58 -0.59 -12.82 25.51
C VAL A 58 -0.40 -14.29 25.89
N TYR A 59 0.16 -15.12 25.00
CA TYR A 59 0.23 -16.58 25.21
C TYR A 59 1.55 -17.06 25.80
N ASN A 60 2.66 -16.38 25.50
CA ASN A 60 3.99 -16.78 25.99
C ASN A 60 4.48 -15.90 27.15
N GLU A 61 3.62 -15.03 27.68
CA GLU A 61 3.92 -14.12 28.80
C GLU A 61 5.19 -13.27 28.56
N MET A 62 5.45 -12.93 27.30
CA MET A 62 6.58 -12.05 26.96
C MET A 62 6.31 -10.62 27.44
N PRO A 63 7.36 -9.87 27.83
CA PRO A 63 7.18 -8.48 28.26
C PRO A 63 6.67 -7.62 27.10
N MET A 64 5.74 -6.72 27.41
CA MET A 64 5.32 -5.63 26.51
C MET A 64 6.47 -4.62 26.43
N ALA A 65 7.34 -4.81 25.44
CA ALA A 65 8.50 -3.95 25.22
C ALA A 65 8.46 -3.38 23.81
N ASP A 66 8.82 -2.10 23.71
CA ASP A 66 9.04 -1.45 22.43
C ASP A 66 10.19 -2.14 21.69
N GLU A 67 9.99 -2.41 20.41
CA GLU A 67 10.93 -3.17 19.60
C GLU A 67 11.06 -2.55 18.22
N GLU A 68 12.31 -2.37 17.77
CA GLU A 68 12.60 -2.05 16.38
C GLU A 68 13.20 -3.27 15.70
N PHE A 69 12.67 -3.63 14.53
CA PHE A 69 13.11 -4.81 13.81
C PHE A 69 12.94 -4.64 12.30
N VAL A 70 13.59 -5.51 11.54
CA VAL A 70 13.56 -5.49 10.06
C VAL A 70 12.91 -6.78 9.55
N VAL A 71 11.88 -6.64 8.72
CA VAL A 71 11.23 -7.78 8.03
C VAL A 71 11.21 -7.49 6.53
N ASP A 72 11.78 -8.40 5.74
CA ASP A 72 11.93 -8.26 4.28
C ASP A 72 12.50 -6.90 3.85
N ASN A 73 13.55 -6.43 4.53
CA ASN A 73 14.22 -5.16 4.24
C ASN A 73 13.36 -3.89 4.52
N GLU A 74 12.26 -4.04 5.26
CA GLU A 74 11.43 -2.93 5.77
C GLU A 74 11.65 -2.77 7.28
N HIS A 75 11.85 -1.53 7.74
CA HIS A 75 12.01 -1.20 9.15
C HIS A 75 10.63 -1.01 9.81
N TYR A 76 10.41 -1.75 10.90
CA TYR A 76 9.23 -1.66 11.73
C TYR A 76 9.60 -1.23 13.15
N SER A 77 8.73 -0.43 13.75
CA SER A 77 8.82 -0.04 15.17
C SER A 77 7.50 -0.40 15.85
N LEU A 78 7.56 -1.31 16.81
CA LEU A 78 6.45 -1.69 17.67
C LEU A 78 6.52 -0.87 18.95
N THR A 79 5.41 -0.21 19.28
CA THR A 79 5.26 0.57 20.51
C THR A 79 4.08 0.05 21.32
N TRP A 80 4.22 0.10 22.64
CA TRP A 80 3.17 -0.25 23.59
C TRP A 80 2.75 0.98 24.38
N GLU A 81 1.45 1.25 24.41
CA GLU A 81 0.83 2.31 25.19
C GLU A 81 -0.13 1.66 26.19
N GLU A 82 0.09 1.86 27.50
CA GLU A 82 -0.88 1.46 28.52
C GLU A 82 -2.01 2.50 28.59
N ASP A 83 -3.25 2.07 28.33
CA ASP A 83 -4.45 2.90 28.47
C ASP A 83 -5.39 2.27 29.50
N ASN A 84 -5.13 2.60 30.77
CA ASN A 84 -5.92 2.18 31.94
C ASN A 84 -6.08 0.65 32.07
N GLU A 85 -7.20 0.09 31.56
CA GLU A 85 -7.55 -1.33 31.61
C GLU A 85 -7.10 -2.12 30.37
N TYR A 86 -6.60 -1.43 29.32
CA TYR A 86 -6.23 -2.05 28.05
C TYR A 86 -4.81 -1.66 27.66
N SER A 87 -4.10 -2.59 27.02
CA SER A 87 -2.79 -2.34 26.43
C SER A 87 -2.94 -2.12 24.94
N LYS A 88 -2.44 -1.02 24.41
CA LYS A 88 -2.50 -0.68 22.98
C LYS A 88 -1.14 -0.94 22.34
N ALA A 89 -1.10 -1.85 21.38
CA ALA A 89 0.10 -2.14 20.60
C ALA A 89 0.00 -1.44 19.23
N CYS A 90 0.97 -0.61 18.88
CA CYS A 90 1.02 0.09 17.60
C CYS A 90 2.29 -0.31 16.82
N LEU A 91 2.12 -0.68 15.56
CA LEU A 91 3.22 -0.96 14.63
C LEU A 91 3.35 0.18 13.64
N HIS A 92 4.52 0.79 13.58
CA HIS A 92 4.90 1.89 12.71
C HIS A 92 5.88 1.41 11.64
N TRP A 93 5.70 1.88 10.40
CA TRP A 93 6.63 1.63 9.30
C TRP A 93 6.60 2.77 8.28
N THR A 94 7.63 2.82 7.44
CA THR A 94 7.67 3.69 6.27
C THR A 94 7.42 2.85 5.02
N ASN A 95 6.40 3.21 4.24
CA ASN A 95 6.07 2.49 3.03
C ASN A 95 7.02 2.83 1.86
N GLU A 96 6.88 2.13 0.73
CA GLU A 96 7.72 2.33 -0.47
C GLU A 96 7.61 3.75 -1.07
N PHE A 97 6.56 4.48 -0.72
CA PHE A 97 6.31 5.86 -1.14
C PHE A 97 6.79 6.89 -0.12
N GLN A 98 7.66 6.50 0.82
CA GLN A 98 8.19 7.33 1.90
C GLN A 98 7.12 7.95 2.82
N LYS A 99 5.94 7.33 2.91
CA LYS A 99 4.88 7.73 3.82
C LYS A 99 4.95 6.87 5.08
N SER A 100 5.01 7.52 6.24
CA SER A 100 4.87 6.85 7.53
C SER A 100 3.43 6.37 7.71
N LYS A 101 3.28 5.11 8.06
CA LYS A 101 2.01 4.44 8.32
C LYS A 101 2.09 3.78 9.68
N SER A 102 0.92 3.62 10.31
CA SER A 102 0.80 2.89 11.55
C SER A 102 -0.50 2.10 11.60
N VAL A 103 -0.45 1.03 12.38
CA VAL A 103 -1.60 0.16 12.65
C VAL A 103 -1.57 -0.20 14.13
N CYS A 104 -2.72 -0.18 14.79
CA CYS A 104 -2.79 -0.45 16.23
C CYS A 104 -3.84 -1.50 16.56
N PHE A 105 -3.59 -2.26 17.62
CA PHE A 105 -4.53 -3.17 18.25
C PHE A 105 -4.67 -2.86 19.73
N LEU A 106 -5.89 -2.98 20.22
CA LEU A 106 -6.22 -2.90 21.64
C LEU A 106 -6.27 -4.33 22.19
N LEU A 107 -5.59 -4.55 23.30
CA LEU A 107 -5.53 -5.81 24.02
C LEU A 107 -6.20 -5.60 25.40
N PRO A 108 -7.10 -6.51 25.80
CA PRO A 108 -7.65 -6.56 27.15
C PRO A 108 -6.66 -7.12 28.17
#